data_AF-A0A1I2VVZ2-F1
#
_entry.id   AF-A0A1I2VVZ2-F1
#
_cell.length_a   1.000
_cell.length_b   1.000
_cell.length_c   1.000
_cell.angle_alpha   90.00
_cell.angle_beta   90.00
_cell.angle_gamma   90.00
#
_symmetry.space_group_name_H-M   'P 1'
#
loop_
_entity.id
_entity.type
_entity.pdbx_description
1 polymer ?
#
loop_
_entity_poly.entity_id
_entity_poly.type
_entity_poly.pdbx_seq_one_letter_code
_entity_poly.pdbx_strand_id
1 'polypeptide(L)'
;MNEYYIKFGSLKIGIGIILVLSLFTINPLATFLAILYLPVSAKLLWKKNEPPVLFFALLMQWAQVCVKVLYADYIFQDFGNLFLYFTDIHKAYYYSLSSLYAINIGIFLVLRNKEPITFEVIKKKFEDYNLKKVTITYIIATATLPFIILVSYLIPGTQQFFVKLLDLKWALFFMLFCRYFLFDVNKKIIYIILVLEILMSFTGYFSSFKDFFFIGGIAYIFVKRSFSLVNYMFSSVIVVLLFNLLVVWQYVKPEYRKYLSGGENAQSVTVSKSDALLKLYDLTSESENIRYEDAVVTLLDRMAYIDIFSAAITYVPHAKPHEEGRLWFDAISRIFMPRILFPNKSIIDDTGKTITYTGLPFAGSESGTSISLGYVAETYIDFGYPLMLIPLLLWGVLIGLIFNYIIKNSYNELWGYALIMPFTFQINLFETALDKAFGSMIFFVLICWFLNKYVIKKIDQYITN
;
A
#
# COMPACT_ATOMS: atom_id res chain seq x y z
N MET A 1 2.90 8.32 30.00
CA MET A 1 1.96 7.37 29.37
C MET A 1 1.52 7.96 28.05
N ASN A 2 1.93 7.40 26.91
CA ASN A 2 1.52 7.90 25.60
C ASN A 2 0.03 7.63 25.38
N GLU A 3 -0.77 8.68 25.20
CA GLU A 3 -2.18 8.56 24.86
C GLU A 3 -2.31 8.10 23.41
N TYR A 4 -2.81 6.89 23.18
CA TYR A 4 -3.18 6.38 21.85
C TYR A 4 -4.56 6.95 21.43
N TYR A 5 -4.78 7.14 20.12
CA TYR A 5 -5.95 7.88 19.62
C TYR A 5 -7.29 7.20 19.97
N ILE A 6 -7.31 5.87 20.00
CA ILE A 6 -8.54 5.13 20.18
C ILE A 6 -8.88 5.04 21.68
N LYS A 7 -9.65 6.03 22.17
CA LYS A 7 -10.50 5.81 23.34
C LYS A 7 -11.61 4.85 22.92
N PHE A 8 -11.33 3.55 23.00
CA PHE A 8 -12.23 2.51 22.51
C PHE A 8 -13.60 2.48 23.23
N GLY A 9 -13.89 3.29 24.25
CA GLY A 9 -15.25 3.49 24.81
C GLY A 9 -16.20 2.28 24.74
N SER A 10 -17.36 2.48 24.12
CA SER A 10 -18.33 1.43 23.75
C SER A 10 -17.86 0.50 22.62
N LEU A 11 -16.90 0.95 21.81
CA LEU A 11 -16.27 0.16 20.75
C LEU A 11 -15.49 -1.06 21.30
N LYS A 12 -14.99 -1.03 22.55
CA LYS A 12 -14.35 -2.18 23.22
C LYS A 12 -15.32 -3.35 23.34
N ILE A 13 -16.56 -3.05 23.70
CA ILE A 13 -17.62 -4.04 23.87
C ILE A 13 -17.96 -4.63 22.50
N GLY A 14 -18.13 -3.77 21.47
CA GLY A 14 -18.34 -4.23 20.09
C GLY A 14 -17.21 -5.12 19.57
N ILE A 15 -15.95 -4.71 19.74
CA ILE A 15 -14.79 -5.53 19.35
C ILE A 15 -14.74 -6.84 20.13
N GLY A 16 -15.03 -6.81 21.44
CA GLY A 16 -15.11 -8.01 22.27
C GLY A 16 -16.18 -8.98 21.79
N ILE A 17 -17.36 -8.47 21.45
CA ILE A 17 -18.46 -9.26 20.88
C ILE A 17 -18.03 -9.88 19.54
N ILE A 18 -17.45 -9.09 18.63
CA ILE A 18 -16.99 -9.59 17.32
C ILE A 18 -15.91 -10.67 17.50
N LEU A 19 -14.98 -10.50 18.45
CA LEU A 19 -13.98 -11.51 18.77
C LEU A 19 -14.61 -12.79 19.33
N VAL A 20 -15.61 -12.69 20.20
CA VAL A 20 -16.33 -13.88 20.69
C VAL A 20 -17.09 -14.55 19.54
N LEU A 21 -17.81 -13.79 18.71
CA LEU A 21 -18.54 -14.31 17.55
C LEU A 21 -17.62 -14.99 16.55
N SER A 22 -16.38 -14.53 16.40
CA SER A 22 -15.42 -15.13 15.49
C SER A 22 -15.04 -16.58 15.84
N LEU A 23 -15.17 -16.96 17.11
CA LEU A 23 -14.93 -18.33 17.57
C LEU A 23 -16.04 -19.32 17.17
N PHE A 24 -17.17 -18.82 16.67
CA PHE A 24 -18.29 -19.62 16.17
C PHE A 24 -18.31 -19.74 14.63
N THR A 25 -17.28 -19.25 13.96
CA THR A 25 -17.12 -19.40 12.50
C THR A 25 -16.63 -20.80 12.12
N ILE A 26 -16.63 -21.12 10.82
CA ILE A 26 -16.08 -22.38 10.30
C ILE A 26 -14.56 -22.44 10.52
N ASN A 27 -13.88 -21.30 10.49
CA ASN A 27 -12.43 -21.20 10.68
C ASN A 27 -12.07 -20.48 11.99
N PRO A 28 -12.50 -20.97 13.17
CA PRO A 28 -12.62 -20.18 14.39
C PRO A 28 -11.31 -19.52 14.85
N LEU A 29 -10.21 -20.27 14.86
CA LEU A 29 -8.91 -19.73 15.29
C LEU A 29 -8.34 -18.74 14.26
N ALA A 30 -8.47 -19.04 12.96
CA ALA A 30 -8.00 -18.16 11.91
C ALA A 30 -8.76 -16.82 11.96
N THR A 31 -10.08 -16.88 12.03
CA THR A 31 -10.94 -15.69 12.06
C THR A 31 -10.74 -14.88 13.33
N PHE A 32 -10.61 -15.53 14.48
CA PHE A 32 -10.26 -14.85 15.73
C PHE A 32 -8.95 -14.09 15.63
N LEU A 33 -7.89 -14.72 15.13
CA LEU A 33 -6.58 -14.07 15.02
C LEU A 33 -6.58 -12.96 13.95
N ALA A 34 -7.30 -13.14 12.85
CA ALA A 34 -7.51 -12.10 11.83
C ALA A 34 -8.16 -10.87 12.44
N ILE A 35 -9.24 -11.03 13.21
CA ILE A 35 -9.95 -9.92 13.83
C ILE A 35 -9.13 -9.29 14.97
N LEU A 36 -8.43 -10.10 15.77
CA LEU A 36 -7.57 -9.63 16.87
C LEU A 36 -6.43 -8.74 16.37
N TYR A 37 -5.92 -8.99 15.17
CA TYR A 37 -4.86 -8.21 14.56
C TYR A 37 -5.22 -6.72 14.46
N LEU A 38 -6.48 -6.40 14.14
CA LEU A 38 -6.93 -5.02 13.91
C LEU A 38 -6.76 -4.11 15.16
N PRO A 39 -7.38 -4.41 16.32
CA PRO A 39 -7.23 -3.58 17.51
C PRO A 39 -5.80 -3.58 18.05
N VAL A 40 -5.05 -4.70 17.92
CA VAL A 40 -3.65 -4.77 18.35
C VAL A 40 -2.79 -3.86 17.49
N SER A 41 -2.89 -3.96 16.16
CA SER A 41 -2.11 -3.13 15.22
C SER A 41 -2.46 -1.66 15.36
N ALA A 42 -3.75 -1.32 15.51
CA ALA A 42 -4.18 0.05 15.75
C ALA A 42 -3.57 0.60 17.05
N LYS A 43 -3.58 -0.19 18.14
CA LYS A 43 -2.97 0.21 19.41
C LYS A 43 -1.45 0.39 19.31
N LEU A 44 -0.75 -0.46 18.54
CA LEU A 44 0.70 -0.38 18.43
C LEU A 44 1.15 0.77 17.51
N LEU A 45 0.44 0.99 16.41
CA LEU A 45 0.93 1.82 15.30
C LEU A 45 0.20 3.15 15.11
N TRP A 46 -1.03 3.29 15.63
CA TRP A 46 -1.79 4.52 15.47
C TRP A 46 -1.68 5.41 16.70
N LYS A 47 -0.76 6.36 16.61
CA LYS A 47 -0.55 7.38 17.64
C LYS A 47 -1.55 8.52 17.57
N LYS A 48 -1.79 9.15 18.72
CA LYS A 48 -2.68 10.30 18.80
C LYS A 48 -2.12 11.49 18.03
N ASN A 49 -2.98 12.15 17.26
CA ASN A 49 -2.66 13.31 16.41
C ASN A 49 -1.61 13.06 15.31
N GLU A 50 -1.38 11.79 14.94
CA GLU A 50 -0.59 11.43 13.77
C GLU A 50 -1.52 10.83 12.70
N PRO A 51 -1.26 11.08 11.40
CA PRO A 51 -1.95 10.34 10.35
C PRO A 51 -1.68 8.84 10.49
N PRO A 52 -2.70 7.96 10.40
CA PRO A 52 -2.55 6.52 10.66
C PRO A 52 -1.86 5.74 9.53
N VAL A 53 -0.83 6.32 8.90
CA VAL A 53 -0.10 5.77 7.74
C VAL A 53 0.36 4.34 7.96
N LEU A 54 1.09 4.07 9.05
CA LEU A 54 1.67 2.75 9.34
C LEU A 54 0.58 1.69 9.55
N PHE A 55 -0.47 2.06 10.28
CA PHE A 55 -1.61 1.18 10.52
C PHE A 55 -2.32 0.82 9.21
N PHE A 56 -2.64 1.81 8.37
CA PHE A 56 -3.32 1.56 7.10
C PHE A 56 -2.46 0.77 6.11
N ALA A 57 -1.14 1.00 6.10
CA ALA A 57 -0.27 0.23 5.23
C ALA A 57 -0.25 -1.26 5.59
N LEU A 58 -0.12 -1.58 6.89
CA LEU A 58 -0.16 -2.97 7.35
C LEU A 58 -1.57 -3.55 7.40
N LEU A 59 -2.61 -2.72 7.40
CA LEU A 59 -3.99 -3.15 7.17
C LEU A 59 -4.17 -3.70 5.76
N MET A 60 -3.50 -3.12 4.75
CA MET A 60 -3.52 -3.66 3.39
C MET A 60 -2.86 -5.04 3.32
N GLN A 61 -1.68 -5.21 3.94
CA GLN A 61 -1.05 -6.53 4.02
C GLN A 61 -1.92 -7.54 4.77
N TRP A 62 -2.51 -7.14 5.90
CA TRP A 62 -3.47 -7.96 6.63
C TRP A 62 -4.62 -8.41 5.75
N ALA A 63 -5.15 -7.52 4.91
CA ALA A 63 -6.23 -7.85 4.02
C ALA A 63 -5.78 -8.87 2.94
N GLN A 64 -4.54 -8.76 2.42
CA GLN A 64 -3.97 -9.77 1.51
C GLN A 64 -3.74 -11.15 2.17
N VAL A 65 -3.58 -11.20 3.50
CA VAL A 65 -3.43 -12.45 4.26
C VAL A 65 -4.78 -13.03 4.67
N CYS A 66 -5.75 -12.19 5.06
CA CYS A 66 -6.96 -12.63 5.77
C CYS A 66 -8.24 -12.59 4.93
N VAL A 67 -8.30 -11.90 3.78
CA VAL A 67 -9.57 -11.67 3.08
C VAL A 67 -10.27 -12.98 2.68
N LYS A 68 -9.52 -13.99 2.23
CA LYS A 68 -10.07 -15.30 1.87
C LYS A 68 -10.52 -16.13 3.07
N VAL A 69 -9.94 -15.94 4.26
CA VAL A 69 -10.42 -16.58 5.49
C VAL A 69 -11.80 -16.04 5.84
N LEU A 70 -11.98 -14.73 5.79
CA LEU A 70 -13.28 -14.09 6.06
C LEU A 70 -14.32 -14.48 5.00
N TYR A 71 -13.90 -14.61 3.74
CA TYR A 71 -14.78 -15.08 2.67
C TYR A 71 -15.16 -16.56 2.84
N ALA A 72 -14.23 -17.41 3.27
CA ALA A 72 -14.50 -18.82 3.56
C ALA A 72 -15.58 -19.00 4.62
N ASP A 73 -15.53 -18.20 5.69
CA ASP A 73 -16.57 -18.20 6.72
C ASP A 73 -17.93 -17.76 6.16
N TYR A 74 -17.95 -16.77 5.26
CA TYR A 74 -19.18 -16.30 4.62
C TYR A 74 -19.87 -17.39 3.79
N ILE A 75 -19.09 -18.21 3.07
CA ILE A 75 -19.61 -19.33 2.27
C ILE A 75 -19.65 -20.66 3.02
N PHE A 76 -19.39 -20.64 4.34
CA PHE A 76 -19.37 -21.81 5.22
C PHE A 76 -18.42 -22.93 4.78
N GLN A 77 -17.20 -22.58 4.37
CA GLN A 77 -16.16 -23.52 3.95
C GLN A 77 -14.86 -23.35 4.74
N ASP A 78 -14.05 -24.42 4.78
CA ASP A 78 -12.65 -24.31 5.22
C ASP A 78 -11.88 -23.45 4.21
N PHE A 79 -11.10 -22.48 4.72
CA PHE A 79 -10.41 -21.53 3.85
C PHE A 79 -9.34 -22.18 2.97
N GLY A 80 -8.80 -23.33 3.37
CA GLY A 80 -7.80 -24.06 2.61
C GLY A 80 -8.30 -24.51 1.25
N ASN A 81 -9.62 -24.74 1.12
CA ASN A 81 -10.26 -25.13 -0.15
C ASN A 81 -10.36 -23.98 -1.17
N LEU A 82 -10.04 -22.74 -0.77
CA LEU A 82 -10.20 -21.55 -1.63
C LEU A 82 -8.91 -21.15 -2.35
N PHE A 83 -7.83 -21.92 -2.21
CA PHE A 83 -6.53 -21.58 -2.78
C PHE A 83 -6.07 -22.61 -3.80
N LEU A 84 -5.40 -22.14 -4.85
CA LEU A 84 -4.84 -22.99 -5.89
C LEU A 84 -3.69 -23.86 -5.35
N TYR A 85 -2.81 -23.26 -4.55
CA TYR A 85 -1.66 -23.93 -3.94
C TYR A 85 -1.90 -24.15 -2.45
N PHE A 86 -2.72 -25.15 -2.13
CA PHE A 86 -3.31 -25.28 -0.79
C PHE A 86 -2.54 -26.19 0.18
N THR A 87 -1.52 -26.92 -0.27
CA THR A 87 -0.88 -28.01 0.50
C THR A 87 -0.45 -27.61 1.92
N ASP A 88 0.18 -26.45 2.09
CA ASP A 88 0.60 -25.91 3.39
C ASP A 88 -0.09 -24.58 3.72
N ILE A 89 -1.30 -24.36 3.22
CA ILE A 89 -1.98 -23.06 3.28
C ILE A 89 -2.29 -22.59 4.70
N HIS A 90 -2.63 -23.51 5.60
CA HIS A 90 -2.83 -23.18 7.01
C HIS A 90 -1.52 -22.69 7.65
N LYS A 91 -0.39 -23.34 7.37
CA LYS A 91 0.93 -22.87 7.84
C LYS A 91 1.26 -21.51 7.25
N ALA A 92 1.08 -21.34 5.94
CA ALA A 92 1.31 -20.08 5.24
C ALA A 92 0.50 -18.94 5.88
N TYR A 93 -0.77 -19.17 6.19
CA TYR A 93 -1.62 -18.21 6.88
C TYR A 93 -1.06 -17.83 8.26
N TYR A 94 -0.80 -18.80 9.14
CA TYR A 94 -0.32 -18.52 10.51
C TYR A 94 1.08 -17.89 10.53
N TYR A 95 1.97 -18.32 9.63
CA TYR A 95 3.31 -17.73 9.48
C TYR A 95 3.22 -16.30 8.96
N SER A 96 2.35 -16.02 7.98
CA SER A 96 2.11 -14.67 7.47
C SER A 96 1.56 -13.75 8.54
N LEU A 97 0.56 -14.19 9.31
CA LEU A 97 -0.04 -13.36 10.36
C LEU A 97 0.95 -13.11 11.50
N SER A 98 1.73 -14.13 11.91
CA SER A 98 2.81 -13.98 12.89
C SER A 98 3.88 -13.00 12.42
N SER A 99 4.21 -13.02 11.12
CA SER A 99 5.13 -12.08 10.49
C SER A 99 4.64 -10.64 10.58
N LEU A 100 3.35 -10.39 10.29
CA LEU A 100 2.76 -9.06 10.44
C LEU A 100 2.80 -8.57 11.90
N TYR A 101 2.56 -9.46 12.88
CA TYR A 101 2.75 -9.11 14.30
C TYR A 101 4.21 -8.77 14.64
N ALA A 102 5.18 -9.55 14.14
CA ALA A 102 6.60 -9.28 14.36
C ALA A 102 7.01 -7.91 13.81
N ILE A 103 6.53 -7.55 12.61
CA ILE A 103 6.75 -6.25 11.97
C ILE A 103 6.11 -5.13 12.80
N ASN A 104 4.85 -5.29 13.23
CA ASN A 104 4.16 -4.33 14.10
C ASN A 104 4.95 -4.06 15.38
N ILE A 105 5.47 -5.12 16.03
CA ILE A 105 6.26 -5.02 17.24
C ILE A 105 7.57 -4.27 16.95
N GLY A 106 8.28 -4.61 15.86
CA GLY A 106 9.51 -3.93 15.45
C GLY A 106 9.30 -2.42 15.27
N ILE A 107 8.25 -2.02 14.56
CA ILE A 107 7.89 -0.60 14.37
C ILE A 107 7.58 0.05 15.71
N PHE A 108 6.76 -0.61 16.54
CA PHE A 108 6.37 -0.10 17.85
C PHE A 108 7.58 0.12 18.77
N LEU A 109 8.57 -0.78 18.79
CA LEU A 109 9.75 -0.67 19.63
C LEU A 109 10.53 0.64 19.37
N VAL A 110 10.58 1.08 18.12
CA VAL A 110 11.21 2.35 17.73
C VAL A 110 10.34 3.54 18.11
N LEU A 111 9.05 3.46 17.82
CA LEU A 111 8.15 4.60 17.95
C LEU A 111 7.60 4.79 19.36
N ARG A 112 7.62 3.79 20.25
CA ARG A 112 6.94 3.81 21.56
C ARG A 112 7.25 5.01 22.44
N ASN A 113 8.43 5.63 22.29
CA ASN A 113 8.88 6.77 23.11
C ASN A 113 8.72 8.14 22.42
N LYS A 114 8.24 8.19 21.18
CA LYS A 114 8.02 9.47 20.49
C LYS A 114 6.80 10.20 21.07
N GLU A 115 6.99 11.45 21.46
CA GLU A 115 5.94 12.32 21.97
C GLU A 115 4.99 12.77 20.85
N PRO A 116 3.67 12.76 21.09
CA PRO A 116 2.70 13.21 20.10
C PRO A 116 2.67 14.73 20.04
N ILE A 117 2.63 15.27 18.82
CA ILE A 117 2.40 16.71 18.61
C ILE A 117 0.92 17.01 18.87
N THR A 118 0.62 18.11 19.54
CA THR A 118 -0.77 18.51 19.76
C THR A 118 -1.44 18.89 18.44
N PHE A 119 -2.67 18.43 18.24
CA PHE A 119 -3.44 18.72 17.03
C PHE A 119 -3.61 20.23 16.77
N GLU A 120 -3.77 21.04 17.83
CA GLU A 120 -3.91 22.49 17.69
C GLU A 120 -2.66 23.16 17.07
N VAL A 121 -1.47 22.67 17.39
CA VAL A 121 -0.22 23.15 16.75
C VAL A 121 -0.22 22.83 15.26
N ILE A 122 -0.67 21.62 14.88
CA ILE A 122 -0.76 21.22 13.47
C ILE A 122 -1.81 22.06 12.74
N LYS A 123 -2.99 22.23 13.34
CA LYS A 123 -4.09 23.03 12.79
C LYS A 123 -3.64 24.48 12.57
N LYS A 124 -2.97 25.09 13.54
CA LYS A 124 -2.42 26.45 13.42
C LYS A 124 -1.46 26.59 12.23
N LYS A 125 -0.57 25.62 12.01
CA LYS A 125 0.31 25.63 10.83
C LYS A 125 -0.46 25.59 9.50
N PHE A 126 -1.59 24.88 9.45
CA PHE A 126 -2.43 24.91 8.26
C PHE A 126 -3.19 26.24 8.09
N GLU A 127 -3.46 26.99 9.18
CA GLU A 127 -4.07 28.33 9.10
C GLU A 127 -3.16 29.29 8.34
N ASP A 128 -1.85 29.21 8.59
CA ASP A 128 -0.82 30.03 7.96
C ASP A 128 -0.68 29.78 6.44
N TYR A 129 -1.20 28.65 5.93
CA TYR A 129 -1.13 28.33 4.51
C TYR A 129 -2.29 28.91 3.71
N ASN A 130 -1.94 29.64 2.65
CA ASN A 130 -2.87 30.20 1.70
C ASN A 130 -3.51 29.10 0.84
N LEU A 131 -4.83 28.94 0.96
CA LEU A 131 -5.59 27.92 0.26
C LEU A 131 -5.38 27.95 -1.27
N LYS A 132 -5.41 29.14 -1.88
CA LYS A 132 -5.27 29.30 -3.33
C LYS A 132 -3.88 28.83 -3.78
N LYS A 133 -2.83 29.17 -3.04
CA LYS A 133 -1.46 28.78 -3.37
C LYS A 133 -1.22 27.29 -3.17
N VAL A 134 -1.80 26.68 -2.13
CA VAL A 134 -1.77 25.22 -1.95
C VAL A 134 -2.46 24.52 -3.12
N THR A 135 -3.64 24.98 -3.52
CA THR A 135 -4.37 24.43 -4.68
C THR A 135 -3.58 24.57 -5.98
N ILE A 136 -3.02 25.76 -6.25
CA ILE A 136 -2.19 26.00 -7.44
C ILE A 136 -0.95 25.10 -7.44
N THR A 137 -0.27 24.98 -6.30
CA THR A 137 0.93 24.13 -6.16
C THR A 137 0.59 22.67 -6.48
N TYR A 138 -0.53 22.16 -5.95
CA TYR A 138 -0.99 20.82 -6.25
C TYR A 138 -1.29 20.61 -7.75
N ILE A 139 -2.04 21.52 -8.37
CA ILE A 139 -2.39 21.43 -9.80
C ILE A 139 -1.13 21.47 -10.67
N ILE A 140 -0.20 22.40 -10.39
CA ILE A 140 1.07 22.50 -11.11
C ILE A 140 1.88 21.22 -10.94
N ALA A 141 1.98 20.68 -9.73
CA ALA A 141 2.72 19.45 -9.48
C ALA A 141 2.09 18.26 -10.23
N THR A 142 0.77 18.07 -10.16
CA THR A 142 0.07 17.01 -10.91
C THR A 142 0.30 17.15 -12.43
N ALA A 143 0.28 18.38 -12.96
CA ALA A 143 0.50 18.61 -14.39
C ALA A 143 1.97 18.38 -14.79
N THR A 144 2.94 18.80 -13.98
CA THR A 144 4.37 18.83 -14.34
C THR A 144 5.13 17.54 -14.01
N LEU A 145 4.82 16.88 -12.90
CA LEU A 145 5.51 15.66 -12.45
C LEU A 145 5.54 14.54 -13.52
N PRO A 146 4.46 14.25 -14.27
CA PRO A 146 4.51 13.26 -15.34
C PRO A 146 5.53 13.57 -16.44
N PHE A 147 5.76 14.85 -16.77
CA PHE A 147 6.76 15.24 -17.76
C PHE A 147 8.19 15.00 -17.28
N ILE A 148 8.42 15.01 -15.97
CA ILE A 148 9.73 14.69 -15.40
C ILE A 148 10.11 13.22 -15.69
N ILE A 149 9.15 12.31 -15.75
CA ILE A 149 9.39 10.91 -16.16
C ILE A 149 9.88 10.86 -17.60
N LEU A 150 9.33 11.67 -18.50
CA LEU A 150 9.77 11.70 -19.90
C LEU A 150 11.25 12.08 -20.00
N VAL A 151 11.68 13.06 -19.20
CA VAL A 151 13.10 13.46 -19.11
C VAL A 151 13.96 12.34 -18.53
N SER A 152 13.43 11.51 -17.62
CA SER A 152 14.19 10.39 -17.03
C SER A 152 14.66 9.35 -18.06
N TYR A 153 13.98 9.23 -19.20
CA TYR A 153 14.41 8.33 -20.28
C TYR A 153 15.67 8.82 -20.99
N LEU A 154 16.03 10.11 -20.85
CA LEU A 154 17.26 10.67 -21.42
C LEU A 154 18.51 10.30 -20.62
N ILE A 155 18.36 9.92 -19.34
CA ILE A 155 19.47 9.62 -18.44
C ILE A 155 19.32 8.18 -17.91
N PRO A 156 19.98 7.20 -18.55
CA PRO A 156 19.93 5.79 -18.13
C PRO A 156 20.24 5.62 -16.64
N GLY A 157 19.41 4.83 -15.94
CA GLY A 157 19.59 4.52 -14.52
C GLY A 157 18.93 5.50 -13.55
N THR A 158 18.36 6.61 -14.02
CA THR A 158 17.67 7.59 -13.16
C THR A 158 16.16 7.35 -13.03
N GLN A 159 15.58 6.45 -13.82
CA GLN A 159 14.14 6.23 -13.88
C GLN A 159 13.54 5.89 -12.51
N GLN A 160 14.22 5.05 -11.72
CA GLN A 160 13.75 4.70 -10.37
C GLN A 160 13.64 5.92 -9.45
N PHE A 161 14.59 6.85 -9.53
CA PHE A 161 14.55 8.09 -8.77
C PHE A 161 13.37 8.98 -9.20
N PHE A 162 13.18 9.16 -10.51
CA PHE A 162 12.12 10.00 -11.04
C PHE A 162 10.71 9.43 -10.84
N VAL A 163 10.54 8.10 -10.94
CA VAL A 163 9.28 7.44 -10.60
C VAL A 163 8.91 7.72 -9.15
N LYS A 164 9.88 7.66 -8.23
CA LYS A 164 9.64 7.95 -6.81
C LYS A 164 9.43 9.44 -6.51
N LEU A 165 9.87 10.34 -7.38
CA LEU A 165 9.49 11.76 -7.27
C LEU A 165 8.01 12.00 -7.55
N LEU A 166 7.35 11.14 -8.33
CA LEU A 166 5.89 11.22 -8.55
C LEU A 166 5.11 11.05 -7.26
N ASP A 167 5.66 10.28 -6.33
CA ASP A 167 5.04 10.03 -5.03
C ASP A 167 4.86 11.33 -4.23
N LEU A 168 5.60 12.41 -4.55
CA LEU A 168 5.43 13.75 -3.97
C LEU A 168 4.02 14.31 -4.17
N LYS A 169 3.33 13.90 -5.25
CA LYS A 169 1.93 14.26 -5.48
C LYS A 169 1.08 13.93 -4.26
N TRP A 170 1.33 12.80 -3.60
CA TRP A 170 0.54 12.36 -2.44
C TRP A 170 0.78 13.21 -1.19
N ALA A 171 1.99 13.76 -1.04
CA ALA A 171 2.27 14.72 0.04
C ALA A 171 1.50 16.03 -0.20
N LEU A 172 1.51 16.56 -1.42
CA LEU A 172 0.76 17.77 -1.78
C LEU A 172 -0.75 17.55 -1.73
N PHE A 173 -1.22 16.37 -2.14
CA PHE A 173 -2.61 15.96 -2.02
C PHE A 173 -3.07 15.96 -0.57
N PHE A 174 -2.28 15.40 0.35
CA PHE A 174 -2.58 15.42 1.77
C PHE A 174 -2.68 16.85 2.32
N MET A 175 -1.78 17.75 1.91
CA MET A 175 -1.80 19.16 2.31
C MET A 175 -3.07 19.87 1.83
N LEU A 176 -3.42 19.68 0.55
CA LEU A 176 -4.64 20.19 -0.05
C LEU A 176 -5.87 19.66 0.69
N PHE A 177 -5.94 18.34 0.88
CA PHE A 177 -7.06 17.66 1.52
C PHE A 177 -7.28 18.18 2.93
N CYS A 178 -6.22 18.20 3.76
CA CYS A 178 -6.31 18.70 5.12
C CYS A 178 -6.75 20.16 5.15
N ARG A 179 -6.22 21.02 4.28
CA ARG A 179 -6.56 22.44 4.24
C ARG A 179 -8.04 22.69 3.92
N TYR A 180 -8.66 21.92 3.03
CA TYR A 180 -10.10 22.03 2.75
C TYR A 180 -10.97 21.47 3.88
N PHE A 181 -10.62 20.30 4.42
CA PHE A 181 -11.45 19.61 5.39
C PHE A 181 -11.32 20.14 6.83
N LEU A 182 -10.19 20.77 7.20
CA LEU A 182 -9.99 21.38 8.52
C LEU A 182 -10.79 22.69 8.71
N PHE A 183 -10.92 23.49 7.65
CA PHE A 183 -11.48 24.86 7.73
C PHE A 183 -12.83 25.03 7.05
N ASP A 184 -13.45 23.93 6.62
CA ASP A 184 -14.77 23.88 5.98
C ASP A 184 -14.96 24.91 4.84
N VAL A 185 -13.87 25.20 4.13
CA VAL A 185 -13.90 26.12 2.99
C VAL A 185 -14.63 25.43 1.85
N ASN A 186 -15.31 26.21 0.98
CA ASN A 186 -16.09 25.73 -0.17
C ASN A 186 -15.55 24.43 -0.78
N LYS A 187 -16.13 23.30 -0.31
CA LYS A 187 -15.66 21.95 -0.63
C LYS A 187 -15.93 21.54 -2.07
N LYS A 188 -16.72 22.33 -2.81
CA LYS A 188 -17.01 22.08 -4.22
C LYS A 188 -15.73 21.98 -5.04
N ILE A 189 -14.75 22.83 -4.78
CA ILE A 189 -13.47 22.83 -5.53
C ILE A 189 -12.70 21.53 -5.29
N ILE A 190 -12.54 21.09 -4.04
CA ILE A 190 -11.82 19.83 -3.77
C ILE A 190 -12.58 18.62 -4.32
N TYR A 191 -13.92 18.61 -4.28
CA TYR A 191 -14.69 17.52 -4.91
C TYR A 191 -14.52 17.49 -6.43
N ILE A 192 -14.50 18.65 -7.08
CA ILE A 192 -14.20 18.74 -8.53
C ILE A 192 -12.79 18.21 -8.81
N ILE A 193 -11.78 18.63 -8.03
CA ILE A 193 -10.41 18.14 -8.19
C ILE A 193 -10.35 16.62 -8.02
N LEU A 194 -10.98 16.07 -6.97
CA LEU A 194 -11.01 14.63 -6.71
C LEU A 194 -11.68 13.85 -7.84
N VAL A 195 -12.84 14.30 -8.33
CA VAL A 195 -13.54 13.66 -9.43
C VAL A 195 -12.68 13.68 -10.70
N LEU A 196 -12.08 14.83 -11.03
CA LEU A 196 -11.19 14.93 -12.19
C LEU A 196 -9.96 14.02 -12.06
N GLU A 197 -9.33 13.97 -10.89
CA GLU A 197 -8.18 13.11 -10.63
C GLU A 197 -8.53 11.62 -10.76
N ILE A 198 -9.67 11.21 -10.20
CA ILE A 198 -10.18 9.84 -10.33
C ILE A 198 -10.49 9.52 -11.79
N LEU A 199 -11.20 10.39 -12.52
CA LEU A 199 -11.49 10.18 -13.95
C LEU A 199 -10.20 10.08 -14.77
N MET A 200 -9.23 10.97 -14.53
CA MET A 200 -7.95 10.94 -15.24
C MET A 200 -7.12 9.71 -14.90
N SER A 201 -7.24 9.17 -13.68
CA SER A 201 -6.53 7.96 -13.27
C SER A 201 -7.02 6.68 -13.99
N PHE A 202 -8.23 6.70 -14.57
CA PHE A 202 -8.71 5.63 -15.43
C PHE A 202 -8.05 5.60 -16.81
N THR A 203 -7.43 6.70 -17.26
CA THR A 203 -6.74 6.76 -18.57
C THR A 203 -5.40 5.99 -18.60
N GLY A 204 -4.95 5.49 -17.45
CA GLY A 204 -3.69 4.76 -17.31
C GLY A 204 -3.86 3.25 -17.37
N TYR A 205 -2.73 2.55 -17.56
CA TYR A 205 -2.69 1.09 -17.57
C TYR A 205 -3.02 0.44 -16.21
N PHE A 206 -2.78 1.16 -15.09
CA PHE A 206 -2.93 0.66 -13.72
C PHE A 206 -4.15 1.27 -13.02
N SER A 207 -4.70 0.56 -12.03
CA SER A 207 -5.79 1.04 -11.17
C SER A 207 -5.32 2.05 -10.12
N SER A 208 -4.81 3.20 -10.58
CA SER A 208 -4.31 4.26 -9.69
C SER A 208 -5.44 5.06 -9.01
N PHE A 209 -6.69 4.93 -9.47
CA PHE A 209 -7.85 5.57 -8.82
C PHE A 209 -7.99 5.21 -7.34
N LYS A 210 -7.68 3.96 -6.97
CA LYS A 210 -7.80 3.45 -5.60
C LYS A 210 -6.91 4.21 -4.61
N ASP A 211 -5.79 4.75 -5.09
CA ASP A 211 -4.81 5.45 -4.27
C ASP A 211 -5.39 6.75 -3.69
N PHE A 212 -6.30 7.42 -4.42
CA PHE A 212 -7.03 8.60 -3.91
C PHE A 212 -7.97 8.26 -2.76
N PHE A 213 -8.66 7.12 -2.85
CA PHE A 213 -9.52 6.66 -1.77
C PHE A 213 -8.70 6.26 -0.54
N PHE A 214 -7.56 5.61 -0.76
CA PHE A 214 -6.69 5.16 0.31
C PHE A 214 -6.01 6.32 1.05
N ILE A 215 -5.32 7.21 0.33
CA ILE A 215 -4.67 8.39 0.90
C ILE A 215 -5.71 9.38 1.44
N GLY A 216 -6.83 9.56 0.73
CA GLY A 216 -7.95 10.38 1.18
C GLY A 216 -8.60 9.85 2.45
N GLY A 217 -8.73 8.53 2.60
CA GLY A 217 -9.22 7.88 3.83
C GLY A 217 -8.30 8.13 5.02
N ILE A 218 -6.99 7.96 4.84
CA ILE A 218 -5.99 8.27 5.88
C ILE A 218 -6.07 9.76 6.28
N ALA A 219 -6.13 10.66 5.30
CA ALA A 219 -6.24 12.10 5.53
C ALA A 219 -7.57 12.49 6.21
N TYR A 220 -8.68 11.87 5.80
CA TYR A 220 -10.00 12.11 6.38
C TYR A 220 -10.05 11.69 7.84
N ILE A 221 -9.53 10.51 8.18
CA ILE A 221 -9.44 10.03 9.57
C ILE A 221 -8.51 10.92 10.41
N PHE A 222 -7.42 11.41 9.82
CA PHE A 222 -6.53 12.34 10.49
C PHE A 222 -7.21 13.66 10.84
N VAL A 223 -7.98 14.22 9.91
CA VAL A 223 -8.70 15.50 10.09
C VAL A 223 -9.94 15.34 10.97
N LYS A 224 -10.72 14.27 10.77
CA LYS A 224 -11.97 14.02 11.49
C LYS A 224 -11.71 13.36 12.82
N ARG A 225 -11.80 14.17 13.87
CA ARG A 225 -11.52 13.72 15.23
C ARG A 225 -12.64 12.99 15.94
N SER A 226 -13.87 13.20 15.51
CA SER A 226 -15.06 12.49 15.98
C SER A 226 -15.92 12.13 14.78
N PHE A 227 -16.48 10.93 14.84
CA PHE A 227 -17.39 10.42 13.82
C PHE A 227 -18.81 10.50 14.35
N SER A 228 -19.64 11.32 13.70
CA SER A 228 -21.09 11.25 13.84
C SER A 228 -21.64 10.06 13.03
N LEU A 229 -22.89 9.67 13.28
CA LEU A 229 -23.58 8.65 12.48
C LEU A 229 -23.54 8.98 10.97
N VAL A 230 -23.70 10.26 10.63
CA VAL A 230 -23.63 10.75 9.23
C VAL A 230 -22.24 10.50 8.63
N ASN A 231 -21.16 10.72 9.40
CA ASN A 231 -19.80 10.45 8.92
C ASN A 231 -19.58 8.95 8.68
N TYR A 232 -20.13 8.09 9.55
CA TYR A 232 -20.09 6.64 9.35
C TYR A 232 -20.87 6.24 8.09
N MET A 233 -22.11 6.70 7.93
CA MET A 233 -22.91 6.41 6.73
C MET A 233 -22.21 6.87 5.45
N PHE A 234 -21.68 8.09 5.43
CA PHE A 234 -20.95 8.63 4.28
C PHE A 234 -19.70 7.80 3.97
N SER A 235 -18.93 7.42 5.00
CA SER A 235 -17.74 6.57 4.82
C SER A 235 -18.13 5.19 4.29
N SER A 236 -19.23 4.60 4.78
CA SER A 236 -19.76 3.32 4.27
C SER A 236 -20.16 3.41 2.81
N VAL A 237 -20.83 4.49 2.38
CA VAL A 237 -21.16 4.71 0.96
C VAL A 237 -19.91 4.80 0.10
N ILE A 238 -18.86 5.49 0.54
CA ILE A 238 -17.58 5.55 -0.18
C ILE A 238 -16.93 4.17 -0.29
N VAL A 239 -16.94 3.38 0.79
CA VAL A 239 -16.38 2.02 0.77
C VAL A 239 -17.13 1.12 -0.20
N VAL A 240 -18.47 1.17 -0.21
CA VAL A 240 -19.31 0.41 -1.15
C VAL A 240 -19.03 0.84 -2.60
N LEU A 241 -18.93 2.15 -2.85
CA LEU A 241 -18.60 2.68 -4.16
C LEU A 241 -17.22 2.22 -4.63
N LEU A 242 -16.19 2.31 -3.78
CA LEU A 242 -14.84 1.85 -4.10
C LEU A 242 -14.83 0.35 -4.38
N PHE A 243 -15.52 -0.46 -3.57
CA PHE A 243 -15.63 -1.89 -3.78
C PHE A 243 -16.26 -2.20 -5.13
N ASN A 244 -17.37 -1.55 -5.46
CA ASN A 244 -18.02 -1.71 -6.76
C ASN A 244 -17.09 -1.32 -7.92
N LEU A 245 -16.38 -0.19 -7.81
CA LEU A 245 -15.38 0.22 -8.81
C LEU A 245 -14.26 -0.81 -8.98
N LEU A 246 -13.78 -1.43 -7.91
CA LEU A 246 -12.75 -2.47 -7.97
C LEU A 246 -13.27 -3.74 -8.67
N VAL A 247 -14.51 -4.14 -8.38
CA VAL A 247 -15.16 -5.30 -9.03
C VAL A 247 -15.35 -5.05 -10.53
N VAL A 248 -15.93 -3.90 -10.91
CA VAL A 248 -16.11 -3.52 -12.31
C VAL A 248 -14.77 -3.40 -13.02
N TRP A 249 -13.78 -2.77 -12.39
CA TRP A 249 -12.43 -2.67 -12.94
C TRP A 249 -11.82 -4.04 -13.23
N GLN A 250 -11.99 -5.01 -12.32
CA GLN A 250 -11.43 -6.35 -12.49
C GLN A 250 -11.99 -7.07 -13.73
N TYR A 251 -13.25 -6.79 -14.08
CA TYR A 251 -13.89 -7.32 -15.28
C TYR A 251 -13.40 -6.63 -16.57
N VAL A 252 -13.40 -5.30 -16.62
CA VAL A 252 -13.09 -4.56 -17.87
C VAL A 252 -11.59 -4.49 -18.18
N LYS A 253 -10.74 -4.57 -17.15
CA LYS A 253 -9.29 -4.36 -17.25
C LYS A 253 -8.57 -5.20 -18.32
N PRO A 254 -8.85 -6.50 -18.55
CA PRO A 254 -8.14 -7.29 -19.54
C PRO A 254 -8.30 -6.75 -20.97
N GLU A 255 -9.54 -6.52 -21.40
CA GLU A 255 -9.83 -5.95 -22.73
C GLU A 255 -9.38 -4.50 -22.82
N TYR A 256 -9.59 -3.74 -21.74
CA TYR A 256 -9.16 -2.35 -21.66
C TYR A 256 -7.66 -2.22 -21.88
N ARG A 257 -6.85 -3.02 -21.19
CA ARG A 257 -5.38 -3.00 -21.33
C ARG A 257 -4.91 -3.43 -22.70
N LYS A 258 -5.56 -4.43 -23.30
CA LYS A 258 -5.28 -4.86 -24.68
C LYS A 258 -5.52 -3.72 -25.68
N TYR A 259 -6.58 -2.95 -25.48
CA TYR A 259 -6.85 -1.76 -26.28
C TYR A 259 -5.79 -0.67 -26.05
N LEU A 260 -5.49 -0.35 -24.78
CA LEU A 260 -4.51 0.68 -24.44
C LEU A 260 -3.11 0.40 -24.99
N SER A 261 -2.70 -0.87 -25.09
CA SER A 261 -1.39 -1.26 -25.61
C SER A 261 -1.36 -1.44 -27.14
N GLY A 262 -2.46 -1.16 -27.85
CA GLY A 262 -2.57 -1.42 -29.29
C GLY A 262 -2.49 -2.92 -29.65
N GLY A 263 -2.77 -3.80 -28.69
CA GLY A 263 -2.63 -5.25 -28.85
C GLY A 263 -1.24 -5.80 -28.56
N GLU A 264 -0.26 -4.97 -28.22
CA GLU A 264 1.09 -5.42 -27.86
C GLU A 264 1.14 -5.98 -26.43
N ASN A 265 2.06 -6.91 -26.18
CA ASN A 265 2.40 -7.41 -24.84
C ASN A 265 3.29 -6.41 -24.07
N ALA A 266 2.91 -5.14 -24.07
CA ALA A 266 3.62 -4.06 -23.40
C ALA A 266 2.72 -3.35 -22.39
N GLN A 267 3.31 -2.92 -21.26
CA GLN A 267 2.62 -2.08 -20.25
C GLN A 267 2.70 -0.60 -20.64
N SER A 268 2.29 -0.28 -21.86
CA SER A 268 2.32 1.07 -22.43
C SER A 268 0.90 1.53 -22.76
N VAL A 269 0.73 2.86 -22.85
CA VAL A 269 -0.51 3.48 -23.32
C VAL A 269 -0.18 4.15 -24.64
N THR A 270 -0.76 3.63 -25.73
CA THR A 270 -0.51 4.09 -27.10
C THR A 270 -1.67 4.90 -27.67
N VAL A 271 -2.81 4.93 -26.98
CA VAL A 271 -4.02 5.64 -27.38
C VAL A 271 -4.16 7.01 -26.70
N SER A 272 -5.00 7.89 -27.25
CA SER A 272 -5.27 9.17 -26.62
C SER A 272 -6.07 9.00 -25.32
N LYS A 273 -6.00 10.00 -24.42
CA LYS A 273 -6.79 10.00 -23.18
C LYS A 273 -8.31 9.98 -23.44
N SER A 274 -8.74 10.59 -24.54
CA SER A 274 -10.16 10.59 -24.94
C SER A 274 -10.59 9.19 -25.33
N ASP A 275 -9.81 8.52 -26.19
CA ASP A 275 -10.09 7.16 -26.65
C ASP A 275 -10.07 6.16 -25.49
N ALA A 276 -9.13 6.36 -24.56
CA ALA A 276 -9.06 5.57 -23.32
C ALA A 276 -10.33 5.71 -22.47
N LEU A 277 -10.95 6.89 -22.38
CA LEU A 277 -12.20 7.04 -21.63
C LEU A 277 -13.41 6.50 -22.39
N LEU A 278 -13.46 6.71 -23.71
CA LEU A 278 -14.52 6.17 -24.56
C LEU A 278 -14.52 4.64 -24.53
N LYS A 279 -13.36 4.01 -24.68
CA LYS A 279 -13.29 2.54 -24.60
C LYS A 279 -13.70 2.01 -23.23
N LEU A 280 -13.34 2.70 -22.15
CA LEU A 280 -13.79 2.30 -20.82
C LEU A 280 -15.31 2.41 -20.69
N TYR A 281 -15.90 3.49 -21.20
CA TYR A 281 -17.34 3.67 -21.25
C TYR A 281 -18.01 2.51 -22.01
N ASP A 282 -17.55 2.21 -23.23
CA ASP A 282 -18.08 1.11 -24.06
C ASP A 282 -18.07 -0.22 -23.29
N LEU A 283 -16.90 -0.58 -22.72
CA LEU A 283 -16.73 -1.82 -21.96
C LEU A 283 -17.63 -1.88 -20.71
N THR A 284 -17.90 -0.74 -20.06
CA THR A 284 -18.80 -0.70 -18.90
C THR A 284 -20.28 -0.70 -19.31
N SER A 285 -20.65 -0.12 -20.46
CA SER A 285 -22.03 -0.09 -20.95
C SER A 285 -22.49 -1.42 -21.53
N GLU A 286 -21.59 -2.18 -22.16
CA GLU A 286 -21.88 -3.51 -22.73
C GLU A 286 -21.96 -4.62 -21.67
N SER A 287 -21.72 -4.27 -20.40
CA SER A 287 -21.47 -5.22 -19.32
C SER A 287 -22.75 -5.72 -18.60
N GLU A 288 -23.88 -5.78 -19.31
CA GLU A 288 -25.17 -6.24 -18.75
C GLU A 288 -25.13 -7.66 -18.17
N ASN A 289 -24.13 -8.47 -18.56
CA ASN A 289 -23.94 -9.86 -18.10
C ASN A 289 -22.75 -10.06 -17.15
N ILE A 290 -22.24 -9.02 -16.47
CA ILE A 290 -21.22 -9.25 -15.42
C ILE A 290 -21.83 -10.18 -14.37
N ARG A 291 -21.33 -11.41 -14.30
CA ARG A 291 -21.53 -12.29 -13.15
C ARG A 291 -20.79 -11.67 -11.97
N TYR A 292 -21.48 -10.79 -11.25
CA TYR A 292 -20.90 -9.98 -10.19
C TYR A 292 -20.20 -10.85 -9.14
N GLU A 293 -20.78 -12.01 -8.85
CA GLU A 293 -20.20 -13.03 -7.97
C GLU A 293 -18.81 -13.51 -8.47
N ASP A 294 -18.68 -13.85 -9.75
CA ASP A 294 -17.40 -14.28 -10.34
C ASP A 294 -16.36 -13.15 -10.29
N ALA A 295 -16.78 -11.90 -10.50
CA ALA A 295 -15.90 -10.74 -10.43
C ALA A 295 -15.45 -10.45 -8.99
N VAL A 296 -16.31 -10.68 -7.99
CA VAL A 296 -15.95 -10.65 -6.56
C VAL A 296 -14.95 -11.74 -6.24
N VAL A 297 -15.20 -12.99 -6.63
CA VAL A 297 -14.25 -14.11 -6.41
C VAL A 297 -12.91 -13.81 -7.05
N THR A 298 -12.90 -13.33 -8.29
CA THR A 298 -11.67 -12.94 -8.99
C THR A 298 -10.92 -11.81 -8.27
N LEU A 299 -11.64 -10.82 -7.72
CA LEU A 299 -11.03 -9.74 -6.93
C LEU A 299 -10.38 -10.31 -5.66
N LEU A 300 -11.05 -11.23 -4.97
CA LEU A 300 -10.52 -11.90 -3.78
C LEU A 300 -9.29 -12.77 -4.11
N ASP A 301 -9.31 -13.50 -5.23
CA ASP A 301 -8.18 -14.27 -5.73
C ASP A 301 -6.96 -13.40 -6.03
N ARG A 302 -7.19 -12.20 -6.57
CA ARG A 302 -6.11 -11.23 -6.87
C ARG A 302 -5.58 -10.52 -5.64
N MET A 303 -6.40 -10.41 -4.60
CA MET A 303 -6.06 -9.71 -3.38
C MET A 303 -5.35 -10.61 -2.38
N ALA A 304 -5.75 -11.88 -2.28
CA ALA A 304 -5.08 -12.83 -1.40
C ALA A 304 -3.69 -13.21 -1.94
N TYR A 305 -2.69 -13.34 -1.07
CA TYR A 305 -1.30 -13.58 -1.49
C TYR A 305 -0.54 -14.63 -0.65
N ILE A 306 -1.25 -15.57 -0.04
CA ILE A 306 -0.64 -16.61 0.81
C ILE A 306 -0.49 -17.97 0.12
N ASP A 307 -1.02 -18.14 -1.09
CA ASP A 307 -0.90 -19.36 -1.90
C ASP A 307 0.51 -19.57 -2.43
N ILE A 308 1.16 -18.53 -2.94
CA ILE A 308 2.56 -18.60 -3.39
C ILE A 308 3.47 -18.94 -2.20
N PHE A 309 3.18 -18.37 -1.02
CA PHE A 309 3.93 -18.71 0.19
C PHE A 309 3.67 -20.15 0.64
N SER A 310 2.43 -20.63 0.56
CA SER A 310 2.08 -22.05 0.78
C SER A 310 2.91 -22.97 -0.12
N ALA A 311 2.98 -22.69 -1.42
CA ALA A 311 3.82 -23.46 -2.35
C ALA A 311 5.31 -23.45 -1.95
N ALA A 312 5.83 -22.31 -1.50
CA ALA A 312 7.21 -22.21 -1.03
C ALA A 312 7.47 -23.03 0.24
N ILE A 313 6.52 -23.09 1.18
CA ILE A 313 6.61 -23.94 2.38
C ILE A 313 6.59 -25.42 2.01
N THR A 314 5.80 -25.80 1.01
CA THR A 314 5.76 -27.18 0.53
C THR A 314 7.08 -27.59 -0.12
N TYR A 315 7.71 -26.68 -0.85
CA TYR A 315 8.92 -26.96 -1.61
C TYR A 315 10.22 -26.84 -0.79
N VAL A 316 10.32 -25.86 0.12
CA VAL A 316 11.49 -25.61 0.98
C VAL A 316 11.11 -25.96 2.43
N PRO A 317 11.82 -26.88 3.13
CA PRO A 317 13.15 -27.40 2.79
C PRO A 317 13.16 -28.74 2.01
N HIS A 318 12.00 -29.28 1.64
CA HIS A 318 11.88 -30.68 1.19
C HIS A 318 12.58 -30.99 -0.14
N ALA A 319 12.38 -30.15 -1.15
CA ALA A 319 12.99 -30.29 -2.47
C ALA A 319 14.25 -29.42 -2.63
N LYS A 320 14.34 -28.34 -1.86
CA LYS A 320 15.49 -27.43 -1.84
C LYS A 320 15.75 -26.97 -0.41
N PRO A 321 17.01 -27.00 0.09
CA PRO A 321 17.31 -26.54 1.44
C PRO A 321 17.06 -25.03 1.62
N HIS A 322 17.02 -24.61 2.89
CA HIS A 322 17.01 -23.20 3.23
C HIS A 322 18.27 -22.48 2.68
N GLU A 323 18.12 -21.21 2.38
CA GLU A 323 19.18 -20.38 1.75
C GLU A 323 20.07 -19.66 2.78
N GLU A 324 19.81 -19.86 4.08
CA GLU A 324 20.65 -19.45 5.21
C GLU A 324 21.01 -17.95 5.23
N GLY A 325 20.09 -17.10 4.75
CA GLY A 325 20.26 -15.64 4.74
C GLY A 325 20.83 -15.09 3.44
N ARG A 326 21.06 -15.93 2.42
CA ARG A 326 21.57 -15.48 1.13
C ARG A 326 20.61 -14.50 0.46
N LEU A 327 19.29 -14.72 0.51
CA LEU A 327 18.34 -13.80 -0.15
C LEU A 327 18.35 -12.43 0.52
N TRP A 328 18.42 -12.38 1.85
CA TRP A 328 18.62 -11.14 2.62
C TRP A 328 19.92 -10.43 2.29
N PHE A 329 21.03 -11.17 2.22
CA PHE A 329 22.33 -10.63 1.85
C PHE A 329 22.33 -10.06 0.41
N ASP A 330 21.74 -10.79 -0.53
CA ASP A 330 21.59 -10.37 -1.93
C ASP A 330 20.72 -9.10 -2.04
N ALA A 331 19.60 -9.03 -1.31
CA ALA A 331 18.73 -7.86 -1.31
C ALA A 331 19.44 -6.61 -0.80
N ILE A 332 20.18 -6.72 0.30
CA ILE A 332 20.90 -5.59 0.91
C ILE A 332 22.09 -5.17 0.03
N SER A 333 22.91 -6.13 -0.42
CA SER A 333 24.11 -5.86 -1.23
C SER A 333 23.76 -5.18 -2.55
N ARG A 334 22.63 -5.58 -3.17
CA ARG A 334 22.13 -4.96 -4.41
C ARG A 334 21.91 -3.45 -4.27
N ILE A 335 21.53 -2.93 -3.11
CA ILE A 335 21.33 -1.47 -2.95
C ILE A 335 22.63 -0.70 -3.19
N PHE A 336 23.75 -1.25 -2.72
CA PHE A 336 25.08 -0.64 -2.82
C PHE A 336 25.76 -0.88 -4.17
N MET A 337 25.06 -1.52 -5.11
CA MET A 337 25.54 -1.78 -6.47
C MET A 337 24.67 -1.02 -7.50
N PRO A 338 24.83 0.31 -7.65
CA PRO A 338 24.08 1.08 -8.64
C PRO A 338 24.50 0.68 -10.05
N ARG A 339 23.54 0.61 -10.98
CA ARG A 339 23.79 0.15 -12.37
C ARG A 339 24.80 1.01 -13.14
N ILE A 340 25.00 2.27 -12.72
CA ILE A 340 26.02 3.16 -13.30
C ILE A 340 27.44 2.60 -13.06
N LEU A 341 27.69 2.04 -11.86
CA LEU A 341 28.98 1.46 -11.49
C LEU A 341 29.05 -0.05 -11.80
N PHE A 342 27.89 -0.72 -11.81
CA PHE A 342 27.76 -2.16 -12.05
C PHE A 342 26.80 -2.42 -13.22
N PRO A 343 27.21 -2.14 -14.48
CA PRO A 343 26.33 -2.27 -15.64
C PRO A 343 25.90 -3.72 -15.89
N ASN A 344 26.74 -4.69 -15.54
CA ASN A 344 26.48 -6.12 -15.69
C ASN A 344 25.64 -6.72 -14.56
N LYS A 345 25.14 -5.90 -13.62
CA LYS A 345 24.31 -6.37 -12.51
C LYS A 345 23.05 -7.04 -13.05
N SER A 346 22.78 -8.26 -12.60
CA SER A 346 21.63 -9.03 -13.06
C SER A 346 20.31 -8.28 -12.85
N ILE A 347 19.42 -8.41 -13.83
CA ILE A 347 18.04 -7.93 -13.70
C ILE A 347 17.36 -8.74 -12.60
N ILE A 348 16.48 -8.08 -11.83
CA ILE A 348 15.65 -8.77 -10.84
C ILE A 348 14.57 -9.53 -11.61
N ASP A 349 14.62 -10.86 -11.54
CA ASP A 349 13.63 -11.76 -12.10
C ASP A 349 12.78 -12.36 -10.98
N ASP A 350 11.66 -11.70 -10.69
CA ASP A 350 10.72 -12.14 -9.67
C ASP A 350 10.17 -13.53 -9.99
N THR A 351 9.74 -13.73 -11.24
CA THR A 351 9.07 -14.97 -11.66
C THR A 351 10.05 -16.13 -11.64
N GLY A 352 11.28 -15.95 -12.12
CA GLY A 352 12.32 -16.97 -12.02
C GLY A 352 12.65 -17.36 -10.58
N LYS A 353 12.69 -16.38 -9.66
CA LYS A 353 12.85 -16.65 -8.22
C LYS A 353 11.67 -17.46 -7.69
N THR A 354 10.44 -17.08 -8.04
CA THR A 354 9.22 -17.79 -7.64
C THR A 354 9.22 -19.24 -8.13
N ILE A 355 9.52 -19.49 -9.41
CA ILE A 355 9.64 -20.85 -9.96
C ILE A 355 10.68 -21.65 -9.18
N THR A 356 11.85 -21.06 -8.92
CA THR A 356 12.97 -21.70 -8.22
C THR A 356 12.61 -22.21 -6.82
N TYR A 357 11.77 -21.49 -6.08
CA TYR A 357 11.45 -21.82 -4.68
C TYR A 357 10.06 -22.38 -4.45
N THR A 358 9.23 -22.47 -5.49
CA THR A 358 7.91 -23.12 -5.40
C THR A 358 7.85 -24.42 -6.20
N GLY A 359 8.75 -24.60 -7.17
CA GLY A 359 8.67 -25.70 -8.14
C GLY A 359 7.51 -25.59 -9.12
N LEU A 360 6.79 -24.47 -9.15
CA LEU A 360 5.61 -24.28 -9.98
C LEU A 360 5.96 -23.71 -11.36
N PRO A 361 5.30 -24.18 -12.43
CA PRO A 361 5.54 -23.68 -13.79
C PRO A 361 4.78 -22.36 -14.02
N PHE A 362 5.32 -21.25 -13.54
CA PHE A 362 4.79 -19.93 -13.89
C PHE A 362 5.27 -19.48 -15.27
N ALA A 363 4.40 -18.78 -16.01
CA ALA A 363 4.80 -18.13 -17.26
C ALA A 363 5.83 -17.03 -16.96
N GLY A 364 7.05 -17.19 -17.49
CA GLY A 364 8.20 -16.35 -17.18
C GLY A 364 8.05 -14.88 -17.59
N SER A 365 9.11 -14.08 -17.36
CA SER A 365 9.15 -12.65 -17.73
C SER A 365 8.88 -12.38 -19.21
N GLU A 366 9.13 -13.36 -20.09
CA GLU A 366 8.85 -13.32 -21.53
C GLU A 366 7.36 -13.18 -21.85
N SER A 367 6.48 -13.57 -20.93
CA SER A 367 5.02 -13.44 -21.05
C SER A 367 4.49 -12.09 -20.50
N GLY A 368 5.37 -11.17 -20.10
CA GLY A 368 5.00 -9.87 -19.54
C GLY A 368 4.45 -9.93 -18.10
N THR A 369 4.59 -11.06 -17.42
CA THR A 369 4.06 -11.30 -16.06
C THR A 369 5.19 -11.39 -15.04
N SER A 370 5.14 -10.55 -14.01
CA SER A 370 6.08 -10.56 -12.87
C SER A 370 5.35 -11.07 -11.64
N ILE A 371 5.54 -12.35 -11.30
CA ILE A 371 4.96 -12.97 -10.10
C ILE A 371 6.07 -13.10 -9.06
N SER A 372 5.90 -12.41 -7.93
CA SER A 372 6.86 -12.36 -6.84
C SER A 372 6.56 -13.42 -5.78
N LEU A 373 7.57 -13.82 -5.02
CA LEU A 373 7.39 -14.64 -3.81
C LEU A 373 6.78 -13.84 -2.66
N GLY A 374 7.08 -12.54 -2.61
CA GLY A 374 6.87 -11.71 -1.43
C GLY A 374 7.97 -11.87 -0.39
N TYR A 375 8.32 -10.78 0.28
CA TYR A 375 9.44 -10.71 1.20
C TYR A 375 9.29 -11.65 2.41
N VAL A 376 8.06 -11.97 2.83
CA VAL A 376 7.81 -12.94 3.92
C VAL A 376 8.18 -14.36 3.50
N ALA A 377 7.81 -14.77 2.27
CA ALA A 377 8.19 -16.07 1.74
C ALA A 377 9.70 -16.17 1.52
N GLU A 378 10.35 -15.13 0.98
CA GLU A 378 11.81 -15.08 0.85
C GLU A 378 12.52 -15.21 2.21
N THR A 379 11.95 -14.61 3.26
CA THR A 379 12.50 -14.69 4.62
C THR A 379 12.33 -16.10 5.21
N TYR A 380 11.20 -16.78 4.94
CA TYR A 380 11.04 -18.19 5.30
C TYR A 380 12.01 -19.09 4.53
N ILE A 381 12.23 -18.84 3.24
CA ILE A 381 13.18 -19.60 2.43
C ILE A 381 14.60 -19.50 3.02
N ASP A 382 15.02 -18.33 3.49
CA ASP A 382 16.32 -18.17 4.12
C ASP A 382 16.43 -18.88 5.48
N PHE A 383 15.41 -18.79 6.34
CA PHE A 383 15.59 -19.12 7.77
C PHE A 383 14.62 -20.17 8.35
N GLY A 384 13.54 -20.47 7.65
CA GLY A 384 12.45 -21.30 8.16
C GLY A 384 11.68 -20.65 9.32
N TYR A 385 10.64 -21.34 9.79
CA TYR A 385 9.89 -20.93 10.98
C TYR A 385 10.42 -21.67 12.22
N PRO A 386 10.60 -21.02 13.39
CA PRO A 386 10.24 -19.63 13.72
C PRO A 386 11.33 -18.59 13.45
N LEU A 387 12.51 -18.98 12.99
CA LEU A 387 13.68 -18.09 12.89
C LEU A 387 13.45 -16.88 11.96
N MET A 388 12.63 -17.03 10.91
CA MET A 388 12.21 -15.95 10.02
C MET A 388 11.61 -14.73 10.73
N LEU A 389 11.05 -14.90 11.93
CA LEU A 389 10.43 -13.79 12.68
C LEU A 389 11.46 -12.76 13.16
N ILE A 390 12.73 -13.15 13.33
CA ILE A 390 13.80 -12.24 13.77
C ILE A 390 14.10 -11.18 12.70
N PRO A 391 14.49 -11.52 11.45
CA PRO A 391 14.72 -10.53 10.40
C PRO A 391 13.46 -9.72 10.07
N LEU A 392 12.25 -10.28 10.18
CA LEU A 392 11.01 -9.53 9.98
C LEU A 392 10.71 -8.54 11.13
N LEU A 393 11.10 -8.86 12.36
CA LEU A 393 11.08 -7.89 13.45
C LEU A 393 12.08 -6.76 13.19
N LEU A 394 13.30 -7.08 12.73
CA LEU A 394 14.31 -6.08 12.35
C LEU A 394 13.85 -5.22 11.16
N TRP A 395 13.12 -5.81 10.21
CA TRP A 395 12.45 -5.09 9.13
C TRP A 395 11.45 -4.06 9.68
N GLY A 396 10.62 -4.46 10.66
CA GLY A 396 9.75 -3.55 11.38
C GLY A 396 10.52 -2.42 12.08
N VAL A 397 11.66 -2.73 12.71
CA VAL A 397 12.54 -1.70 13.30
C VAL A 397 13.03 -0.72 12.24
N LEU A 398 13.49 -1.20 11.07
CA LEU A 398 13.92 -0.34 9.97
C LEU A 398 12.78 0.58 9.48
N ILE A 399 11.58 0.05 9.28
CA ILE A 399 10.38 0.84 8.92
C ILE A 399 10.13 1.94 9.97
N GLY A 400 10.16 1.59 11.25
CA GLY A 400 9.98 2.55 12.34
C GLY A 400 11.06 3.64 12.39
N LEU A 401 12.32 3.28 12.12
CA LEU A 401 13.45 4.21 12.07
C LEU A 401 13.29 5.20 10.91
N ILE A 402 12.95 4.71 9.71
CA ILE A 402 12.72 5.53 8.52
C ILE A 402 11.55 6.48 8.74
N PHE A 403 10.42 5.97 9.24
CA PHE A 403 9.25 6.79 9.54
C PHE A 403 9.58 7.92 10.52
N ASN A 404 10.29 7.60 11.61
CA ASN A 404 10.72 8.59 12.59
C ASN A 404 11.72 9.59 12.00
N TYR A 405 12.65 9.12 11.17
CA TYR A 405 13.63 9.97 10.49
C TYR A 405 12.95 11.02 9.62
N ILE A 406 11.99 10.61 8.77
CA ILE A 406 11.26 11.52 7.89
C ILE A 406 10.53 12.59 8.71
N ILE A 407 9.82 12.21 9.76
CA ILE A 407 9.07 13.17 10.58
C ILE A 407 9.99 14.17 11.28
N LYS A 408 11.10 13.69 11.87
CA LYS A 408 12.02 14.54 12.65
C LYS A 408 12.89 15.45 11.79
N ASN A 409 13.28 15.00 10.59
CA ASN A 409 14.23 15.72 9.75
C ASN A 409 13.55 16.52 8.64
N SER A 410 12.22 16.49 8.54
CA SER A 410 11.49 17.35 7.61
C SER A 410 11.55 18.82 8.01
N TYR A 411 11.36 19.72 7.04
CA TYR A 411 11.46 21.17 7.18
C TYR A 411 10.60 21.70 8.34
N ASN A 412 9.42 21.12 8.49
CA ASN A 412 8.61 21.18 9.68
C ASN A 412 7.80 19.88 9.83
N GLU A 413 7.13 19.72 10.96
CA GLU A 413 6.41 18.48 11.29
C GLU A 413 5.21 18.23 10.38
N LEU A 414 4.63 19.29 9.80
CA LEU A 414 3.54 19.19 8.85
C LEU A 414 4.03 18.62 7.49
N TRP A 415 5.18 19.08 7.00
CA TRP A 415 5.85 18.42 5.88
C TRP A 415 6.30 17.00 6.23
N GLY A 416 6.68 16.75 7.48
CA GLY A 416 6.91 15.39 7.98
C GLY A 416 5.70 14.49 7.78
N TYR A 417 4.51 14.96 8.16
CA TYR A 417 3.26 14.23 7.91
C TYR A 417 2.89 14.12 6.44
N ALA A 418 3.13 15.16 5.64
CA ALA A 418 2.88 15.10 4.20
C ALA A 418 3.78 14.05 3.52
N LEU A 419 5.08 14.03 3.84
CA LEU A 419 6.05 13.13 3.22
C LEU A 419 5.88 11.65 3.64
N ILE A 420 5.34 11.36 4.83
CA ILE A 420 5.03 9.96 5.18
C ILE A 420 3.79 9.42 4.43
N MET A 421 2.95 10.26 3.82
CA MET A 421 1.78 9.76 3.09
C MET A 421 2.16 8.82 1.95
N PRO A 422 3.09 9.17 1.05
CA PRO A 422 3.58 8.22 0.05
C PRO A 422 4.44 7.07 0.61
N PHE A 423 4.89 7.15 1.87
CA PHE A 423 5.59 6.04 2.52
C PHE A 423 4.69 4.81 2.65
N THR A 424 3.36 5.01 2.73
CA THR A 424 2.36 3.93 2.75
C THR A 424 2.55 2.97 1.58
N PHE A 425 2.84 3.46 0.37
CA PHE A 425 3.03 2.64 -0.83
C PHE A 425 4.33 1.84 -0.84
N GLN A 426 5.28 2.17 0.04
CA GLN A 426 6.54 1.43 0.14
C GLN A 426 6.40 0.17 1.01
N ILE A 427 5.32 0.08 1.80
CA ILE A 427 5.14 -0.95 2.82
C ILE A 427 3.74 -1.59 2.80
N ASN A 428 2.84 -1.26 1.87
CA ASN A 428 1.45 -1.75 1.89
C ASN A 428 1.23 -3.11 1.21
N LEU A 429 2.19 -3.59 0.41
CA LEU A 429 2.06 -4.80 -0.40
C LEU A 429 2.87 -5.97 0.18
N PHE A 430 2.17 -7.04 0.55
CA PHE A 430 2.75 -8.30 1.04
C PHE A 430 3.52 -9.03 -0.07
N GLU A 431 3.05 -8.92 -1.30
CA GLU A 431 3.65 -9.54 -2.50
C GLU A 431 5.00 -8.97 -2.93
N THR A 432 5.44 -7.85 -2.35
CA THR A 432 6.67 -7.17 -2.80
C THR A 432 7.90 -8.05 -2.55
N ALA A 433 8.70 -8.29 -3.59
CA ALA A 433 9.99 -8.99 -3.47
C ALA A 433 10.93 -8.26 -2.49
N LEU A 434 11.76 -9.02 -1.77
CA LEU A 434 12.60 -8.49 -0.70
C LEU A 434 13.58 -7.41 -1.18
N ASP A 435 14.24 -7.66 -2.31
CA ASP A 435 15.18 -6.73 -2.96
C ASP A 435 14.50 -5.44 -3.47
N LYS A 436 13.27 -5.56 -3.98
CA LYS A 436 12.44 -4.40 -4.35
C LYS A 436 11.99 -3.60 -3.13
N ALA A 437 11.53 -4.28 -2.07
CA ALA A 437 11.10 -3.62 -0.84
C ALA A 437 12.23 -2.79 -0.22
N PHE A 438 13.41 -3.39 -0.07
CA PHE A 438 14.62 -2.73 0.43
C PHE A 438 15.05 -1.55 -0.45
N GLY A 439 15.22 -1.79 -1.76
CA GLY A 439 15.63 -0.74 -2.69
C GLY A 439 14.65 0.43 -2.66
N SER A 440 13.36 0.14 -2.73
CA SER A 440 12.29 1.15 -2.73
C SER A 440 12.32 2.02 -1.47
N MET A 441 12.51 1.43 -0.28
CA MET A 441 12.58 2.19 0.98
C MET A 441 13.80 3.10 1.06
N ILE A 442 14.99 2.62 0.66
CA ILE A 442 16.20 3.44 0.70
C ILE A 442 16.13 4.60 -0.30
N PHE A 443 15.70 4.34 -1.54
CA PHE A 443 15.51 5.40 -2.53
C PHE A 443 14.47 6.44 -2.08
N PHE A 444 13.40 5.99 -1.44
CA PHE A 444 12.39 6.89 -0.88
C PHE A 444 12.99 7.85 0.17
N VAL A 445 13.81 7.34 1.10
CA VAL A 445 14.50 8.18 2.10
C VAL A 445 15.43 9.20 1.45
N LEU A 446 16.21 8.79 0.44
CA LEU A 446 17.10 9.69 -0.30
C LEU A 446 16.32 10.82 -0.99
N ILE A 447 15.16 10.50 -1.55
CA ILE A 447 14.27 11.49 -2.17
C ILE A 447 13.67 12.42 -1.15
N CYS A 448 13.15 11.90 -0.03
CA CYS A 448 12.66 12.75 1.06
C CYS A 448 13.75 13.72 1.55
N TRP A 449 14.98 13.22 1.74
CA TRP A 449 16.12 14.05 2.12
C TRP A 449 16.43 15.13 1.07
N PHE A 450 16.51 14.75 -0.21
CA PHE A 450 16.78 15.67 -1.31
C PHE A 450 15.70 16.77 -1.41
N LEU A 451 14.43 16.36 -1.44
CA LEU A 451 13.29 17.27 -1.50
C LEU A 451 13.28 18.22 -0.30
N ASN A 452 13.52 17.70 0.89
CA ASN A 452 13.53 18.51 2.09
C ASN A 452 14.63 19.57 2.07
N LYS A 453 15.82 19.21 1.58
CA LYS A 453 16.97 20.11 1.50
C LYS A 453 16.80 21.20 0.43
N TYR A 454 16.25 20.88 -0.74
CA TYR A 454 16.31 21.76 -1.91
C TYR A 454 14.96 22.31 -2.40
N VAL A 455 13.85 21.64 -2.11
CA VAL A 455 12.55 21.91 -2.73
C VAL A 455 11.52 22.39 -1.69
N ILE A 456 11.35 21.66 -0.59
CA ILE A 456 10.25 21.87 0.36
C ILE A 456 10.26 23.26 0.97
N LYS A 457 11.43 23.76 1.39
CA LYS A 457 11.53 25.12 1.94
C LYS A 457 10.99 26.19 1.00
N LYS A 458 11.25 26.06 -0.31
CA LYS A 458 10.77 27.02 -1.32
C LYS A 458 9.26 26.93 -1.52
N ILE A 459 8.73 25.70 -1.54
CA ILE A 459 7.28 25.47 -1.64
C ILE A 459 6.58 26.04 -0.41
N ASP A 460 7.08 25.74 0.79
CA ASP A 460 6.54 26.23 2.06
C ASP A 460 6.48 27.76 2.10
N GLN A 461 7.59 28.43 1.77
CA GLN A 461 7.63 29.89 1.68
C GLN A 461 6.63 30.46 0.66
N TYR A 462 6.44 29.79 -0.48
CA TYR A 462 5.46 30.24 -1.46
C TYR A 462 4.03 30.13 -0.93
N ILE A 463 3.67 29.00 -0.30
CA ILE A 463 2.29 28.75 0.15
C ILE A 463 1.92 29.51 1.44
N THR A 464 2.89 29.93 2.24
CA THR A 464 2.66 30.74 3.45
C THR A 464 2.52 32.23 3.15
N ASN A 465 3.36 32.77 2.25
CA ASN A 465 3.21 34.14 1.76
C ASN A 465 1.93 34.27 0.92
#